data_AF-H2YEM7-F1
#
_entry.id   AF-H2YEM7-F1
#
_cell.length_a   1.000
_cell.length_b   1.000
_cell.length_c   1.000
_cell.angle_alpha   90.00
_cell.angle_beta   90.00
_cell.angle_gamma   90.00
#
_symmetry.space_group_name_H-M   'P 1'
#
loop_
_entity.id
_entity.type
_entity.pdbx_description
1 polymer ?
#
loop_
_entity_poly.entity_id
_entity_poly.type
_entity_poly.pdbx_seq_one_letter_code
_entity_poly.pdbx_strand_id
1 'polypeptide(L)'
;MKSQRRVSCRDLGKGDCEGWLWRKNTSPASNNTLSSKWSKRWVVIKDGGIHSYRSNDVDDDRRAESYISLPGYQVAPATGCKRKFAFTIAHPKRKTFYFAAERQMDMSRWMNKMGLAAIEYKYDGGSHDS
;
A
#
# COMPACT_ATOMS: atom_id res chain seq x y z
N MET A 1 -5.44 8.73 -20.19
CA MET A 1 -4.83 8.46 -18.86
C MET A 1 -4.69 6.95 -18.66
N LYS A 2 -3.48 6.40 -18.49
CA LYS A 2 -3.30 4.97 -18.19
C LYS A 2 -3.87 4.66 -16.79
N SER A 3 -4.64 3.58 -16.67
CA SER A 3 -5.21 3.17 -15.39
C SER A 3 -4.08 2.70 -14.47
N GLN A 4 -3.73 3.50 -13.45
CA GLN A 4 -2.74 3.15 -12.42
C GLN A 4 -3.06 1.84 -11.69
N ARG A 5 -4.34 1.41 -11.73
CA ARG A 5 -4.79 0.12 -11.19
C ARG A 5 -4.35 -1.11 -11.98
N ARG A 6 -3.92 -0.95 -13.24
CA ARG A 6 -3.77 -2.05 -14.21
C ARG A 6 -2.40 -2.08 -14.85
N VAL A 7 -1.35 -1.84 -14.06
CA VAL A 7 0.05 -1.82 -14.50
C VAL A 7 0.73 -3.12 -14.04
N SER A 8 1.47 -3.81 -14.92
CA SER A 8 2.30 -4.97 -14.57
C SER A 8 3.56 -4.53 -13.81
N CYS A 9 4.31 -5.45 -13.20
CA CYS A 9 5.60 -5.12 -12.58
C CYS A 9 6.57 -4.51 -13.61
N ARG A 10 6.60 -5.08 -14.83
CA ARG A 10 7.41 -4.61 -15.96
C ARG A 10 7.10 -3.17 -16.35
N ASP A 11 5.83 -2.88 -16.58
CA ASP A 11 5.38 -1.57 -17.05
C ASP A 11 5.47 -0.51 -15.96
N LEU A 12 5.41 -0.91 -14.68
CA LEU A 12 5.57 0.00 -13.56
C LEU A 12 6.99 0.55 -13.50
N GLY A 13 8.00 -0.23 -13.93
CA GLY A 13 9.41 0.13 -13.85
C GLY A 13 9.90 0.29 -12.39
N LYS A 14 11.05 0.93 -12.20
CA LYS A 14 11.65 1.13 -10.87
C LYS A 14 10.73 1.98 -9.98
N GLY A 15 10.40 1.47 -8.79
CA GLY A 15 9.66 2.19 -7.76
C GLY A 15 10.56 2.92 -6.76
N ASP A 16 9.97 3.81 -5.97
CA ASP A 16 10.65 4.57 -4.90
C ASP A 16 11.02 3.69 -3.70
N CYS A 17 10.21 2.64 -3.49
CA CYS A 17 10.44 1.60 -2.51
C CYS A 17 9.69 0.34 -2.92
N GLU A 18 10.35 -0.79 -2.91
CA GLU A 18 9.77 -2.08 -3.28
C GLU A 18 10.22 -3.20 -2.35
N GLY A 19 9.40 -4.24 -2.22
CA GLY A 19 9.69 -5.34 -1.33
C GLY A 19 8.46 -6.18 -0.97
N TRP A 20 8.71 -7.31 -0.33
CA TRP A 20 7.64 -8.15 0.18
C TRP A 20 7.04 -7.58 1.46
N LEU A 21 5.71 -7.45 1.49
CA LEU A 21 4.95 -7.16 2.69
C LEU A 21 3.84 -8.18 2.88
N TRP A 22 3.50 -8.42 4.13
CA TRP A 22 2.26 -9.12 4.47
C TRP A 22 1.13 -8.11 4.49
N ARG A 23 0.06 -8.39 3.74
CA ARG A 23 -1.17 -7.59 3.76
C ARG A 23 -2.31 -8.38 4.39
N LYS A 24 -3.09 -7.76 5.26
CA LYS A 24 -4.27 -8.39 5.84
C LYS A 24 -5.43 -8.36 4.84
N ASN A 25 -5.97 -9.53 4.51
CA ASN A 25 -7.18 -9.62 3.70
C ASN A 25 -8.36 -9.17 4.56
N THR A 26 -8.98 -8.06 4.19
CA THR A 26 -10.15 -7.49 4.84
C THR A 26 -11.35 -7.78 3.95
N SER A 27 -11.91 -8.98 4.10
CA SER A 27 -13.20 -9.33 3.47
C SER A 27 -14.32 -8.55 4.17
N PRO A 28 -15.15 -7.79 3.45
CA PRO A 28 -16.33 -7.13 4.03
C PRO A 28 -17.36 -8.10 4.62
N ALA A 29 -17.32 -9.38 4.25
CA ALA A 29 -18.32 -10.38 4.62
C ALA A 29 -17.94 -11.24 5.86
N SER A 30 -16.75 -11.06 6.44
CA SER A 30 -16.35 -11.89 7.59
C SER A 30 -16.86 -11.26 8.89
N ASN A 31 -18.10 -11.57 9.24
CA ASN A 31 -18.65 -11.41 10.59
C ASN A 31 -18.09 -12.47 11.56
N ASN A 32 -17.08 -13.23 11.14
CA ASN A 32 -16.53 -14.36 11.89
C ASN A 32 -15.05 -14.11 12.25
N THR A 33 -14.81 -14.14 13.54
CA THR A 33 -13.60 -13.78 14.29
C THR A 33 -12.46 -14.80 14.14
N LEU A 34 -12.27 -15.46 12.98
CA LEU A 34 -11.37 -16.62 12.90
C LEU A 34 -10.44 -16.74 11.68
N SER A 35 -10.35 -15.76 10.78
CA SER A 35 -9.29 -15.78 9.76
C SER A 35 -8.94 -14.39 9.25
N SER A 36 -8.19 -13.64 10.05
CA SER A 36 -7.36 -12.54 9.55
C SER A 36 -6.25 -13.10 8.66
N LYS A 37 -6.59 -13.59 7.45
CA LYS A 37 -5.63 -14.22 6.54
C LYS A 37 -4.70 -13.13 6.00
N TRP A 38 -3.46 -13.18 6.45
CA TRP A 38 -2.38 -12.38 5.88
C TRP A 38 -1.91 -13.05 4.59
N SER A 39 -1.55 -12.26 3.60
CA SER A 39 -0.98 -12.76 2.35
C SER A 39 0.25 -11.94 1.99
N LYS A 40 1.34 -12.63 1.65
CA LYS A 40 2.57 -11.99 1.19
C LYS A 40 2.33 -11.46 -0.23
N ARG A 41 2.69 -10.20 -0.46
CA ARG A 41 2.56 -9.50 -1.74
C ARG A 41 3.83 -8.72 -2.01
N TRP A 42 4.26 -8.71 -3.26
CA TRP A 42 5.30 -7.80 -3.69
C TRP A 42 4.66 -6.42 -3.79
N VAL A 43 5.17 -5.49 -2.99
CA VAL A 43 4.62 -4.15 -2.88
C VAL A 43 5.60 -3.18 -3.50
N VAL A 44 5.11 -2.25 -4.30
CA VAL A 44 5.89 -1.19 -4.91
C VAL A 44 5.19 0.15 -4.63
N ILE A 45 5.91 1.10 -4.03
CA ILE A 45 5.52 2.50 -3.95
C ILE A 45 6.06 3.19 -5.19
N LYS A 46 5.18 3.86 -5.93
CA LYS A 46 5.52 4.68 -7.08
C LYS A 46 4.44 5.74 -7.31
N ASP A 47 4.85 6.96 -7.63
CA ASP A 47 3.98 8.09 -8.00
C ASP A 47 2.87 8.36 -6.96
N GLY A 48 3.22 8.32 -5.67
CA GLY A 48 2.26 8.51 -4.57
C GLY A 48 1.25 7.37 -4.41
N GLY A 49 1.50 6.20 -5.01
CA GLY A 49 0.61 5.05 -4.96
C GLY A 49 1.32 3.75 -4.58
N ILE A 50 0.57 2.84 -3.94
CA ILE A 50 1.00 1.48 -3.66
C ILE A 50 0.40 0.55 -4.70
N HIS A 51 1.27 -0.21 -5.36
CA HIS A 51 0.91 -1.34 -6.22
C HIS A 51 1.25 -2.64 -5.49
N SER A 52 0.35 -3.62 -5.53
CA SER A 52 0.57 -4.93 -4.89
C SER A 52 0.42 -6.06 -5.90
N TYR A 53 1.38 -6.97 -5.92
CA TYR A 53 1.48 -8.07 -6.86
C TYR A 53 1.63 -9.40 -6.13
N ARG A 54 1.29 -10.51 -6.81
CA ARG A 54 1.48 -11.86 -6.27
C ARG A 54 2.93 -12.33 -6.38
N SER A 55 3.65 -11.82 -7.38
CA SER A 55 5.05 -12.12 -7.68
C SER A 55 5.83 -10.83 -7.88
N ASN A 56 7.15 -10.88 -7.70
CA ASN A 56 8.10 -9.83 -8.08
C ASN A 56 8.77 -10.11 -9.44
N ASP A 57 8.33 -11.16 -10.14
CA ASP A 57 8.80 -11.52 -11.47
C ASP A 57 8.47 -10.40 -12.47
N VAL A 58 9.50 -9.88 -13.13
CA VAL A 58 9.39 -8.78 -14.10
C VAL A 58 8.95 -9.26 -15.48
N ASP A 59 9.04 -10.56 -15.76
CA ASP A 59 8.53 -11.17 -16.97
C ASP A 59 7.06 -11.63 -16.79
N ASP A 60 6.52 -11.52 -15.58
CA ASP A 60 5.09 -11.73 -15.32
C ASP A 60 4.28 -10.50 -15.75
N ASP A 61 3.57 -10.64 -16.87
CA ASP A 61 2.64 -9.61 -17.39
C ASP A 61 1.38 -9.42 -16.53
N ARG A 62 1.24 -10.18 -15.43
CA ARG A 62 0.13 -9.99 -14.49
C ARG A 62 0.14 -8.58 -13.90
N ARG A 63 -1.02 -7.96 -14.01
CA ARG A 63 -1.31 -6.64 -13.47
C ARG A 63 -1.37 -6.66 -11.95
N ALA A 64 -1.15 -5.48 -11.35
CA ALA A 64 -1.33 -5.26 -9.92
C ALA A 64 -2.67 -5.83 -9.44
N GLU A 65 -2.63 -6.66 -8.39
CA GLU A 65 -3.80 -7.19 -7.72
C GLU A 65 -4.59 -6.06 -7.05
N SER A 66 -3.89 -5.02 -6.60
CA SER A 66 -4.52 -3.82 -6.09
C SER A 66 -3.64 -2.59 -6.20
N TYR A 67 -4.29 -1.43 -6.25
CA TYR A 67 -3.67 -0.12 -6.18
C TYR A 67 -4.31 0.72 -5.07
N ILE A 68 -3.49 1.44 -4.30
CA ILE A 68 -3.92 2.36 -3.24
C ILE A 68 -3.23 3.70 -3.48
N SER A 69 -4.01 4.77 -3.69
CA SER A 69 -3.48 6.14 -3.69
C SER A 69 -3.25 6.59 -2.26
N LEU A 70 -1.99 6.92 -1.92
CA LEU A 70 -1.55 7.27 -0.57
C LEU A 70 -1.89 8.69 -0.10
N PRO A 71 -1.99 9.73 -0.96
CA PRO A 71 -2.30 11.08 -0.50
C PRO A 71 -3.49 11.13 0.46
N GLY A 72 -3.27 11.75 1.62
CA GLY A 72 -4.24 11.90 2.71
C GLY A 72 -4.37 10.69 3.66
N TYR A 73 -3.64 9.59 3.44
CA TYR A 73 -3.58 8.50 4.43
C TYR A 73 -2.65 8.84 5.60
N GLN A 74 -3.00 8.37 6.78
CA GLN A 74 -2.15 8.40 7.97
C GLN A 74 -1.51 7.04 8.19
N VAL A 75 -0.20 7.03 8.41
CA VAL A 75 0.58 5.81 8.63
C VAL A 75 0.90 5.68 10.12
N ALA A 76 0.56 4.56 10.74
CA ALA A 76 0.75 4.34 12.18
C ALA A 76 1.07 2.88 12.51
N PRO A 77 1.82 2.59 13.60
CA PRO A 77 1.97 1.23 14.09
C PRO A 77 0.61 0.58 14.39
N ALA A 78 0.46 -0.71 14.08
CA ALA A 78 -0.78 -1.44 14.37
C ALA A 78 -0.73 -2.00 15.80
N THR A 79 -0.93 -1.13 16.79
CA THR A 79 -0.97 -1.53 18.20
C THR A 79 -2.10 -2.55 18.43
N GLY A 80 -1.82 -3.60 19.22
CA GLY A 80 -2.77 -4.69 19.44
C GLY A 80 -2.86 -5.74 18.31
N CYS A 81 -2.08 -5.61 17.22
CA CYS A 81 -1.98 -6.65 16.22
C CYS A 81 -1.13 -7.82 16.74
N LYS A 82 -1.63 -9.07 16.66
CA LYS A 82 -0.85 -10.27 17.01
C LYS A 82 0.41 -10.45 16.15
N ARG A 83 0.43 -9.88 14.94
CA ARG A 83 1.56 -9.97 14.02
C ARG A 83 2.58 -8.89 14.39
N LYS A 84 3.84 -9.30 14.59
CA LYS A 84 4.95 -8.37 14.82
C LYS A 84 5.17 -7.48 13.59
N PHE A 85 5.74 -6.30 13.85
CA PHE A 85 6.13 -5.32 12.82
C PHE A 85 4.97 -4.90 11.91
N ALA A 86 3.76 -4.89 12.47
CA ALA A 86 2.55 -4.51 11.78
C ALA A 86 2.29 -3.00 11.88
N PHE A 87 1.77 -2.44 10.81
CA PHE A 87 1.39 -1.04 10.69
C PHE A 87 0.12 -0.90 9.85
N THR A 88 -0.48 0.27 9.93
CA THR A 88 -1.70 0.62 9.20
C THR A 88 -1.47 1.83 8.33
N ILE A 89 -2.23 1.88 7.23
CA ILE A 89 -2.55 3.14 6.57
C ILE A 89 -4.06 3.35 6.71
N ALA A 90 -4.47 4.46 7.31
CA ALA A 90 -5.86 4.81 7.57
C ALA A 90 -6.23 6.12 6.89
N HIS A 91 -7.48 6.26 6.45
CA HIS A 91 -7.97 7.50 5.87
C HIS A 91 -9.42 7.71 6.30
N PRO A 92 -9.85 8.93 6.71
CA PRO A 92 -11.18 9.13 7.32
C PRO A 92 -12.35 8.67 6.45
N LYS A 93 -12.23 8.82 5.13
CA LYS A 93 -13.26 8.47 4.13
C LYS A 93 -12.99 7.20 3.32
N ARG A 94 -11.89 6.49 3.58
CA ARG A 94 -11.47 5.33 2.76
C ARG A 94 -11.10 4.16 3.67
N LYS A 95 -10.96 2.98 3.08
CA LYS A 95 -10.67 1.74 3.81
C LYS A 95 -9.29 1.81 4.49
N THR A 96 -9.22 1.39 5.76
CA THR A 96 -7.95 1.15 6.45
C THR A 96 -7.32 -0.15 5.96
N PHE A 97 -6.02 -0.10 5.66
CA PHE A 97 -5.24 -1.28 5.28
C PHE A 97 -4.21 -1.61 6.35
N TYR A 98 -4.00 -2.90 6.57
CA TYR A 98 -3.00 -3.41 7.51
C TYR A 98 -1.89 -4.11 6.73
N PHE A 99 -0.66 -3.74 7.07
CA PHE A 99 0.56 -4.30 6.53
C PHE A 99 1.45 -4.81 7.67
N ALA A 100 2.37 -5.71 7.35
CA ALA A 100 3.43 -6.10 8.27
C ALA A 100 4.70 -6.46 7.50
N ALA A 101 5.83 -6.01 8.03
CA ALA A 101 7.15 -6.35 7.55
C ALA A 101 7.69 -7.60 8.26
N GLU A 102 8.86 -8.09 7.82
CA GLU A 102 9.55 -9.21 8.48
C GLU A 102 10.46 -8.75 9.62
N ARG A 103 10.90 -7.48 9.62
CA ARG A 103 11.77 -6.89 10.63
C ARG A 103 11.34 -5.47 11.00
N GLN A 104 11.75 -5.01 12.18
CA GLN A 104 11.48 -3.65 12.66
C GLN A 104 12.06 -2.57 11.72
N MET A 105 13.29 -2.77 11.23
CA MET A 105 13.92 -1.82 10.29
C MET A 105 13.12 -1.68 8.99
N ASP A 106 12.58 -2.79 8.49
CA ASP A 106 11.78 -2.83 7.27
C ASP A 106 10.44 -2.14 7.51
N MET A 107 9.78 -2.38 8.65
CA MET A 107 8.58 -1.64 9.06
C MET A 107 8.83 -0.14 9.11
N SER A 108 9.88 0.31 9.78
CA SER A 108 10.21 1.73 9.89
C SER A 108 10.47 2.37 8.51
N ARG A 109 11.20 1.67 7.63
CA ARG A 109 11.45 2.10 6.25
C ARG A 109 10.14 2.25 5.47
N TRP A 110 9.27 1.24 5.52
CA TRP A 110 7.98 1.26 4.83
C TRP A 110 7.08 2.38 5.35
N MET A 111 6.98 2.53 6.68
CA MET A 111 6.16 3.58 7.27
C MET A 111 6.64 4.99 6.88
N ASN A 112 7.96 5.23 6.88
CA ASN A 112 8.52 6.50 6.44
C ASN A 112 8.18 6.79 4.97
N LYS A 113 8.44 5.83 4.07
CA LYS A 113 8.16 6.00 2.63
C LYS A 113 6.68 6.20 2.33
N MET A 114 5.79 5.44 2.99
CA MET A 114 4.35 5.62 2.83
C MET A 114 3.87 6.95 3.44
N GLY A 115 4.47 7.38 4.56
CA GLY A 115 4.16 8.66 5.19
C GLY A 115 4.52 9.84 4.27
N LEU A 116 5.72 9.83 3.69
CA LEU A 116 6.14 10.85 2.72
C LEU A 116 5.21 10.90 1.50
N ALA A 117 4.91 9.74 0.90
CA ALA A 117 4.00 9.63 -0.24
C ALA A 117 2.55 10.01 0.11
N ALA A 118 2.16 9.98 1.39
CA ALA A 118 0.84 10.41 1.84
C ALA A 118 0.73 11.92 2.09
N ILE A 119 1.86 12.58 2.37
CA ILE A 119 1.97 14.04 2.52
C ILE A 119 2.01 14.73 1.15
N GLU A 120 2.45 14.02 0.10
CA GLU A 120 2.49 14.52 -1.27
C GLU A 120 1.06 14.78 -1.81
N TYR A 121 0.47 15.89 -1.37
CA TYR A 121 -0.75 16.43 -1.93
C TYR A 121 -0.39 16.97 -3.29
N LYS A 122 -0.87 16.34 -4.37
CA LYS A 122 -0.92 17.04 -5.65
C LYS A 122 -1.80 18.26 -5.41
N TYR A 123 -1.17 19.43 -5.42
CA TYR A 123 -1.85 20.71 -5.48
C TYR A 123 -2.70 20.65 -6.75
N ASP A 124 -3.98 20.31 -6.60
CA ASP A 124 -4.94 20.51 -7.66
C ASP A 124 -5.04 22.03 -7.75
N GLY A 125 -4.42 22.58 -8.80
CA GLY A 125 -4.35 24.01 -9.03
C GLY A 125 -5.77 24.57 -9.07
N GLY A 126 -6.26 25.03 -7.93
CA GLY A 126 -7.40 25.91 -7.84
C GLY A 126 -6.98 27.23 -8.47
N SER A 127 -7.10 27.33 -9.79
CA SER A 127 -7.35 28.59 -10.45
C SER A 127 -8.68 29.14 -9.93
N HIS A 128 -8.64 29.82 -8.78
CA HIS A 128 -9.57 30.89 -8.46
C HIS A 128 -9.09 32.07 -9.30
N ASP A 129 -9.49 32.08 -10.57
CA ASP A 129 -9.40 33.30 -11.37
C ASP A 129 -10.52 34.23 -10.91
N SER A 130 -10.15 35.49 -10.73
CA SER A 130 -10.96 36.55 -10.16
C SER A 130 -11.87 37.19 -11.21
#